data_AF-A0A0V1M3B2-F1
#
_entry.id   AF-A0A0V1M3B2-F1
#
_cell.length_a   1.000
_cell.length_b   1.000
_cell.length_c   1.000
_cell.angle_alpha   90.00
_cell.angle_beta   90.00
_cell.angle_gamma   90.00
#
_symmetry.space_group_name_H-M   'P 1'
#
loop_
_entity.id
_entity.type
_entity.pdbx_description
1 polymer ?
#
loop_
_entity_poly.entity_id
_entity_poly.type
_entity_poly.pdbx_seq_one_letter_code
_entity_poly.pdbx_strand_id
1 'polypeptide(L)'
;MMMALAFLPVHLAPAGFEIINVGMSGQLEALYQYFQQEWLPAPKIPLWNVHGMSVRTNNHLEGWHSRMNKRARKHYLGFYQFFELILDEQGKTKTAVRQIDDGYTHGRGSVRRSAAYGVQQRRVAALT
;
A
#
# COMPACT_ATOMS: atom_id res chain seq x y z
N MET A 1 17.67 -5.12 -1.03
CA MET A 1 18.16 -3.77 -0.66
C MET A 1 17.39 -2.64 -1.36
N MET A 2 17.07 -2.75 -2.66
CA MET A 2 16.30 -1.76 -3.45
C MET A 2 15.03 -1.20 -2.79
N MET A 3 14.23 -2.04 -2.13
CA MET A 3 12.99 -1.61 -1.47
C MET A 3 13.23 -0.59 -0.35
N ALA A 4 14.44 -0.48 0.19
CA ALA A 4 14.79 0.54 1.18
C ALA A 4 14.78 1.96 0.58
N LEU A 5 14.99 2.10 -0.73
CA LEU A 5 14.97 3.39 -1.44
C LEU A 5 13.58 4.05 -1.41
N ALA A 6 12.51 3.26 -1.24
CA ALA A 6 11.14 3.76 -1.08
C ALA A 6 10.94 4.62 0.18
N PHE A 7 11.86 4.53 1.14
CA PHE A 7 11.83 5.28 2.39
C PHE A 7 12.75 6.50 2.39
N LEU A 8 13.50 6.76 1.32
CA LEU A 8 14.28 7.98 1.18
C LEU A 8 13.44 9.09 0.53
N PRO A 9 13.71 10.37 0.83
CA PRO A 9 13.23 11.47 -0.01
C PRO A 9 13.54 11.16 -1.48
N VAL A 10 12.57 11.39 -2.38
CA VAL A 10 12.70 11.05 -3.81
C VAL A 10 13.99 11.62 -4.43
N HIS A 11 14.42 12.82 -4.00
CA HIS A 11 15.64 13.45 -4.48
C HIS A 11 16.94 12.80 -3.94
N LEU A 12 16.88 12.02 -2.85
CA LEU A 12 18.00 11.26 -2.30
C LEU A 12 18.02 9.81 -2.78
N ALA A 13 16.96 9.32 -3.43
CA ALA A 13 16.89 7.95 -3.93
C ALA A 13 18.01 7.60 -4.93
N PRO A 14 18.43 8.50 -5.86
CA PRO A 14 19.58 8.24 -6.73
C PRO A 14 20.89 8.06 -5.95
N ALA A 15 21.15 8.92 -4.95
CA ALA A 15 22.34 8.82 -4.12
C ALA A 15 22.34 7.53 -3.26
N GLY A 16 21.18 7.13 -2.74
CA GLY A 16 21.03 5.86 -2.03
C GLY A 16 21.23 4.64 -2.93
N PHE A 17 20.79 4.73 -4.20
CA PHE A 17 20.99 3.67 -5.18
C PHE A 17 22.48 3.46 -5.48
N GLU A 18 23.25 4.53 -5.68
CA GLU A 18 24.71 4.45 -5.90
C GLU A 18 25.41 3.73 -4.75
N ILE A 19 25.08 4.05 -3.49
CA ILE A 19 25.64 3.40 -2.30
C ILE A 19 25.33 1.89 -2.29
N ILE A 20 24.12 1.51 -2.69
CA ILE A 20 23.66 0.12 -2.77
C ILE A 20 24.31 -0.63 -3.95
N ASN A 21 24.67 0.09 -5.02
CA ASN A 21 25.19 -0.48 -6.26
C ASN A 21 26.72 -0.71 -6.24
N VAL A 22 27.48 0.03 -5.41
CA VAL A 22 28.97 -0.02 -5.33
C VAL A 22 29.57 -1.42 -5.11
N GLY A 23 28.82 -2.38 -4.57
CA GLY A 23 29.31 -3.74 -4.31
C GLY A 23 28.64 -4.86 -5.12
N MET A 24 27.80 -4.53 -6.09
CA MET A 24 26.91 -5.51 -6.72
C MET A 24 27.38 -5.89 -8.13
N SER A 25 27.75 -7.16 -8.31
CA SER A 25 28.06 -7.75 -9.63
C SER A 25 27.44 -9.14 -9.74
N GLY A 26 27.13 -9.58 -10.97
CA GLY A 26 26.62 -10.93 -11.26
C GLY A 26 25.11 -11.00 -11.50
N GLN A 27 24.47 -12.07 -11.04
CA GLN A 27 23.10 -12.48 -11.42
C GLN A 27 21.99 -11.43 -11.17
N LEU A 28 22.25 -10.43 -10.33
CA LEU A 28 21.29 -9.36 -9.97
C LEU A 28 21.44 -8.09 -10.80
N GLU A 29 22.43 -8.00 -11.69
CA GLU A 29 22.70 -6.82 -12.50
C GLU A 29 21.50 -6.40 -13.37
N ALA A 30 20.82 -7.37 -13.99
CA ALA A 30 19.61 -7.13 -14.77
C ALA A 30 18.47 -6.50 -13.94
N LEU A 31 18.34 -6.89 -12.67
CA LEU A 31 17.34 -6.32 -11.76
C LEU A 31 17.68 -4.87 -11.39
N TYR A 32 18.96 -4.58 -11.17
CA TYR A 32 19.43 -3.24 -10.83
C TYR A 32 19.29 -2.29 -12.02
N GLN A 33 19.63 -2.75 -13.23
CA GLN A 33 19.42 -2.01 -14.47
C GLN A 33 17.93 -1.71 -14.71
N TYR A 34 17.07 -2.70 -14.54
CA TYR A 34 15.62 -2.49 -14.60
C TYR A 34 15.15 -1.47 -13.57
N PHE A 35 15.62 -1.56 -12.33
CA PHE A 35 15.25 -0.61 -11.28
C PHE A 35 15.72 0.81 -11.59
N GLN A 36 16.95 0.97 -12.08
CA GLN A 36 17.52 2.25 -12.48
C GLN A 36 16.76 2.88 -13.64
N GLN A 37 16.32 2.10 -14.62
CA GLN A 37 15.64 2.61 -15.81
C GLN A 37 14.16 2.92 -15.55
N GLU A 38 13.48 2.09 -14.79
CA GLU A 38 12.02 2.18 -14.63
C GLU A 38 11.59 2.94 -13.37
N TRP A 39 12.38 2.87 -12.29
CA TRP A 39 11.94 3.35 -10.96
C TRP A 39 12.66 4.61 -10.45
N LEU A 40 13.90 4.87 -10.86
CA LEU A 40 14.64 6.08 -10.44
C LEU A 40 14.23 7.38 -11.18
N PRO A 41 13.98 7.38 -12.50
CA PRO A 41 13.45 8.55 -13.20
C PRO A 41 12.05 8.82 -12.67
N ALA A 42 11.74 10.09 -12.42
CA ALA A 42 10.53 10.61 -11.77
C ALA A 42 9.36 9.60 -11.64
N PRO A 43 8.84 9.32 -10.42
CA PRO A 43 7.81 8.32 -10.15
C PRO A 43 6.62 8.37 -11.12
N LYS A 44 6.66 7.62 -12.23
CA LYS A 44 5.44 7.37 -13.02
C LYS A 44 4.42 6.61 -12.18
N ILE A 45 4.91 5.83 -11.22
CA ILE A 45 4.14 5.07 -10.24
C ILE A 45 4.09 5.85 -8.92
N PRO A 46 2.96 6.47 -8.56
CA PRO A 46 2.81 7.27 -7.33
C PRO A 46 2.96 6.46 -6.03
N LEU A 47 3.07 5.13 -6.12
CA LEU A 47 3.10 4.20 -5.00
C LEU A 47 4.50 3.68 -4.67
N TRP A 48 5.51 3.94 -5.51
CA TRP A 48 6.82 3.33 -5.30
C TRP A 48 7.58 3.95 -4.13
N ASN A 49 7.43 5.26 -3.92
CA ASN A 49 8.07 6.00 -2.85
C ASN A 49 7.03 6.35 -1.79
N VAL A 50 7.21 5.83 -0.58
CA VAL A 50 6.31 6.06 0.56
C VAL A 50 6.88 7.07 1.56
N HIS A 51 8.06 7.64 1.30
CA HIS A 51 8.69 8.63 2.16
C HIS A 51 7.80 9.87 2.31
N GLY A 52 7.49 10.24 3.55
CA GLY A 52 6.61 11.36 3.86
C GLY A 52 5.13 11.09 3.59
N MET A 53 4.76 9.92 3.06
CA MET A 53 3.36 9.50 3.00
C MET A 53 2.94 8.95 4.37
N SER A 54 1.80 9.39 4.90
CA SER A 54 1.15 8.74 6.06
C SER A 54 0.51 7.40 5.68
N VAL A 55 1.16 6.62 4.80
CA VAL A 55 0.82 5.23 4.51
C VAL A 55 1.45 4.41 5.61
N ARG A 56 0.62 3.85 6.49
CA ARG A 56 1.11 2.95 7.54
C ARG A 56 1.66 1.70 6.82
N THR A 57 2.87 1.26 7.16
CA THR A 57 3.45 -0.01 6.68
C THR A 57 2.67 -1.24 7.13
N ASN A 58 1.64 -1.07 7.97
CA ASN A 58 0.66 -2.11 8.27
C ASN A 58 -0.12 -2.41 6.98
N ASN A 59 0.13 -3.59 6.44
CA ASN A 59 -0.48 -4.09 5.23
C ASN A 59 -2.00 -4.14 5.42
N HIS A 60 -2.78 -3.72 4.41
CA HIS A 60 -4.25 -3.90 4.40
C HIS A 60 -4.65 -5.35 4.72
N LEU A 61 -3.81 -6.31 4.31
CA LEU A 61 -3.94 -7.73 4.64
C LEU A 61 -3.82 -7.99 6.15
N GLU A 62 -2.86 -7.38 6.84
CA GLU A 62 -2.69 -7.51 8.30
C GLU A 62 -3.90 -6.92 9.05
N GLY A 63 -4.37 -5.75 8.61
CA GLY A 63 -5.60 -5.15 9.13
C GLY A 63 -6.85 -5.98 8.85
N TRP A 64 -6.93 -6.65 7.71
CA TRP A 64 -8.01 -7.59 7.38
C TRP A 64 -7.95 -8.83 8.27
N HIS A 65 -6.78 -9.46 8.42
CA HIS A 65 -6.58 -10.60 9.32
C HIS A 65 -6.93 -10.26 10.78
N SER A 66 -6.51 -9.10 11.29
CA SER A 66 -6.86 -8.66 12.64
C SER A 66 -8.37 -8.50 12.84
N ARG A 67 -9.07 -7.93 11.85
CA ARG A 67 -10.54 -7.80 11.87
C ARG A 67 -11.22 -9.17 11.86
N MET A 68 -10.78 -10.07 10.98
CA MET A 68 -11.30 -11.43 10.89
C MET A 68 -11.15 -12.18 12.21
N ASN A 69 -9.97 -12.14 12.82
CA ASN A 69 -9.71 -12.78 14.12
C ASN A 69 -10.60 -12.21 15.24
N LYS A 70 -10.75 -10.89 15.30
CA LYS A 70 -11.63 -10.24 16.30
C LYS A 70 -13.10 -10.60 16.13
N ARG A 71 -13.58 -10.80 14.90
CA ARG A 71 -14.96 -11.17 14.62
C ARG A 71 -15.24 -12.66 14.77
N ALA A 72 -14.28 -13.49 14.40
CA ALA A 72 -14.36 -14.93 14.61
C ALA A 72 -14.56 -15.28 16.09
N ARG A 73 -13.92 -14.54 17.01
CA ARG A 73 -13.99 -14.70 18.48
C ARG A 73 -13.68 -16.12 18.99
N LYS A 74 -13.17 -17.00 18.11
CA LYS A 74 -12.87 -18.42 18.35
C LYS A 74 -11.67 -18.82 17.51
N HIS A 75 -10.87 -19.75 18.02
CA HIS A 75 -9.73 -20.32 17.29
C HIS A 75 -10.14 -21.21 16.13
N TYR A 76 -11.34 -21.82 16.19
CA TYR A 76 -11.87 -22.69 15.15
C TYR A 76 -13.31 -22.29 14.82
N LEU A 77 -13.55 -22.05 13.52
CA LEU A 77 -14.87 -21.81 12.93
C LEU A 77 -15.23 -23.00 12.06
N GLY A 78 -16.47 -23.47 12.16
CA GLY A 78 -17.00 -24.42 11.18
C GLY A 78 -17.07 -23.78 9.79
N PHE A 79 -17.00 -24.60 8.72
CA PHE A 79 -16.95 -24.10 7.34
C PHE A 79 -18.06 -23.09 7.00
N TYR A 80 -19.31 -23.40 7.35
CA TYR A 80 -20.45 -22.51 7.09
C TYR A 80 -20.36 -21.18 7.87
N GLN A 81 -19.92 -21.23 9.13
CA GLN A 81 -19.74 -20.03 9.96
C GLN A 81 -18.60 -19.15 9.43
N PHE A 82 -17.54 -19.78 8.92
CA PHE A 82 -16.45 -19.06 8.27
C PHE A 82 -16.90 -18.42 6.95
N PHE A 83 -17.70 -19.13 6.15
CA PHE A 83 -18.25 -18.62 4.90
C PHE A 83 -19.17 -17.41 5.11
N GLU A 84 -20.09 -17.49 6.09
CA GLU A 84 -20.94 -16.35 6.48
C GLU A 84 -20.12 -15.14 6.92
N LEU A 85 -19.06 -15.36 7.70
CA LEU A 85 -18.16 -14.30 8.13
C LEU A 85 -17.46 -13.60 6.95
N ILE A 86 -17.02 -14.37 5.95
CA ILE A 86 -16.42 -13.81 4.72
C ILE A 86 -17.43 -12.96 3.96
N LEU A 87 -18.67 -13.45 3.80
CA LEU A 87 -19.71 -12.72 3.09
C LEU A 87 -20.07 -11.40 3.78
N ASP A 88 -20.17 -11.40 5.11
CA ASP A 88 -20.38 -10.18 5.91
C ASP A 88 -19.22 -9.17 5.73
N GLU A 89 -17.97 -9.63 5.76
CA GLU A 89 -16.82 -8.74 5.57
C GLU A 89 -16.72 -8.18 4.15
N GLN A 90 -17.08 -8.99 3.15
CA GLN A 90 -17.19 -8.53 1.77
C GLN A 90 -18.28 -7.46 1.63
N GLY A 91 -19.45 -7.66 2.24
CA GLY A 91 -20.55 -6.70 2.23
C GLY A 91 -20.12 -5.34 2.79
N LYS A 92 -19.46 -5.33 3.95
CA LYS A 92 -18.95 -4.11 4.59
C LYS A 92 -17.89 -3.39 3.76
N THR A 93 -17.00 -4.16 3.12
CA THR A 93 -15.98 -3.59 2.24
C THR A 93 -16.63 -2.94 1.01
N LYS A 94 -17.62 -3.57 0.39
CA LYS A 94 -18.38 -2.99 -0.72
C LYS A 94 -19.08 -1.68 -0.30
N THR A 95 -19.68 -1.64 0.89
CA THR A 95 -20.27 -0.42 1.43
C THR A 95 -19.23 0.67 1.64
N ALA A 96 -18.07 0.35 2.21
CA ALA A 96 -17.00 1.32 2.43
C ALA A 96 -16.44 1.88 1.11
N VAL A 97 -16.25 1.04 0.09
CA VAL A 97 -15.85 1.47 -1.26
C VAL A 97 -16.88 2.42 -1.86
N ARG A 98 -18.17 2.02 -1.84
CA ARG A 98 -19.25 2.87 -2.35
C ARG A 98 -19.32 4.22 -1.63
N GLN A 99 -19.12 4.26 -0.32
CA GLN A 99 -19.06 5.52 0.43
C GLN A 99 -17.87 6.41 0.02
N ILE A 100 -16.72 5.80 -0.31
CA ILE A 100 -15.56 6.55 -0.81
C ILE A 100 -15.87 7.13 -2.19
N ASP A 101 -16.46 6.33 -3.08
CA ASP A 101 -16.84 6.74 -4.43
C ASP A 101 -17.89 7.86 -4.40
N ASP A 102 -18.84 7.77 -3.47
CA ASP A 102 -19.88 8.79 -3.21
C ASP A 102 -19.34 10.02 -2.45
N GLY A 103 -18.03 10.08 -2.15
CA GLY A 103 -17.38 11.22 -1.50
C GLY A 103 -17.62 11.34 0.01
N TYR A 104 -18.32 10.39 0.64
CA TYR A 104 -18.57 10.38 2.08
C TYR A 104 -17.28 10.17 2.88
N THR A 105 -16.92 11.17 3.68
CA THR A 105 -15.89 11.10 4.73
C THR A 105 -16.56 10.62 6.02
N HIS A 106 -16.64 9.31 6.27
CA HIS A 106 -17.09 8.86 7.59
C HIS A 106 -16.04 9.19 8.66
N GLY A 107 -16.19 10.36 9.28
CA GLY A 107 -15.54 10.74 10.52
C GLY A 107 -16.17 10.01 11.70
N ARG A 108 -15.71 8.79 11.99
CA ARG A 108 -15.62 8.19 13.34
C ARG A 108 -15.14 6.74 13.21
N GLY A 109 -13.99 6.44 13.83
CA GLY A 109 -13.42 5.09 13.90
C GLY A 109 -12.23 4.84 12.98
N SER A 110 -11.18 5.68 13.13
CA SER A 110 -9.80 5.47 12.65
C SER A 110 -9.61 4.61 11.38
N VAL A 111 -9.93 5.17 10.24
CA VAL A 111 -8.92 5.29 9.18
C VAL A 111 -8.68 6.78 9.05
N ARG A 112 -7.60 7.27 9.69
CA ARG A 112 -7.06 8.58 9.35
C ARG A 112 -6.79 8.50 7.84
N ARG A 113 -7.55 9.26 7.03
CA ARG A 113 -7.11 9.54 5.67
C ARG A 113 -5.70 10.08 5.83
N SER A 114 -4.70 9.30 5.40
CA SER A 114 -3.47 9.93 4.96
C SER A 114 -3.91 10.92 3.90
N ALA A 115 -3.71 12.21 4.12
CA ALA A 115 -4.02 13.25 3.13
C ALA A 115 -3.44 12.89 1.75
N ALA A 116 -2.39 12.05 1.72
CA ALA A 116 -1.83 11.41 0.54
C ALA A 116 -2.88 10.72 -0.35
N TYR A 117 -3.78 9.88 0.16
CA TYR A 117 -4.69 9.10 -0.69
C TYR A 117 -5.71 9.98 -1.44
N GLY A 118 -6.25 11.01 -0.79
CA GLY A 118 -7.20 11.93 -1.43
C GLY A 118 -6.55 12.83 -2.48
N VAL A 119 -5.28 13.23 -2.24
CA VAL A 119 -4.49 13.99 -3.22
C VAL A 119 -4.06 13.09 -4.39
N GLN A 120 -3.79 11.81 -4.12
CA GLN A 120 -3.32 10.84 -5.11
C GLN A 120 -4.43 10.36 -6.03
N GLN A 121 -5.64 10.08 -5.51
CA GLN A 121 -6.80 9.77 -6.36
C GLN A 121 -7.14 10.93 -7.31
N ARG A 122 -7.07 12.18 -6.84
CA ARG A 122 -7.28 13.37 -7.68
C ARG A 122 -6.19 13.52 -8.75
N ARG A 123 -4.93 13.18 -8.44
CA ARG A 123 -3.83 13.18 -9.41
C ARG A 123 -3.97 12.07 -10.46
N VAL A 124 -4.38 10.86 -10.06
CA VAL A 124 -4.60 9.75 -10.99
C VAL A 124 -5.81 10.02 -11.90
N ALA A 125 -6.90 10.58 -11.36
CA ALA A 125 -8.06 10.98 -12.14
C ALA A 125 -7.80 12.15 -13.10
N ALA A 126 -6.74 12.94 -12.89
CA ALA A 126 -6.32 14.00 -13.80
C ALA A 126 -5.39 13.51 -14.93
N LEU A 127 -4.98 12.23 -14.91
CA LEU A 127 -4.11 11.60 -15.89
C LEU A 127 -4.87 10.60 -16.80
N THR A 128 -6.19 10.47 -16.64
CA THR A 128 -7.10 9.68 -17.50
C THR A 128 -8.08 10.63 -18.16
#